data_AF-A0A7V9JXI3-F1
#
_entry.id   AF-A0A7V9JXI3-F1
#
_cell.length_a   1.000
_cell.length_b   1.000
_cell.length_c   1.000
_cell.angle_alpha   90.00
_cell.angle_beta   90.00
_cell.angle_gamma   90.00
#
_symmetry.space_group_name_H-M   'P 1'
#
loop_
_entity.id
_entity.type
_entity.pdbx_description
1 polymer ?
#
loop_
_entity_poly.entity_id
_entity_poly.type
_entity_poly.pdbx_seq_one_letter_code
_entity_poly.pdbx_strand_id
1 'polypeptide(L)'
;MAANDPLRDQIRAEQEDLLATVALVVDSPLIDRVWGRLVDLLVEGLFVDLRTEYLVGTLDRVAYVAALDDLAIRCHRVGLLPFPSLRTRS
;
A
#
# COMPACT_ATOMS: atom_id res chain seq x y z
N MET A 1 -15.86 -19.09 -3.43
CA MET A 1 -15.13 -19.18 -2.15
C MET A 1 -14.09 -18.09 -2.19
N ALA A 2 -14.22 -17.05 -1.36
CA ALA A 2 -13.17 -16.04 -1.24
C ALA A 2 -11.90 -16.78 -0.82
N ALA A 3 -10.84 -16.70 -1.62
CA ALA A 3 -9.55 -17.18 -1.19
C ALA A 3 -9.16 -16.34 0.02
N ASN A 4 -9.04 -16.97 1.19
CA ASN A 4 -8.34 -16.35 2.32
C ASN A 4 -6.94 -16.03 1.82
N ASP A 5 -6.64 -14.74 1.67
CA ASP A 5 -5.29 -14.30 1.39
C ASP A 5 -4.61 -14.03 2.74
N PRO A 6 -3.83 -15.00 3.28
CA PRO A 6 -3.20 -14.85 4.59
C PRO A 6 -2.30 -13.62 4.66
N LEU A 7 -1.77 -13.14 3.52
CA LEU A 7 -0.99 -11.92 3.46
C LEU A 7 -1.86 -10.69 3.73
N ARG A 8 -3.07 -10.65 3.15
CA ARG A 8 -4.03 -9.56 3.37
C ARG A 8 -4.45 -9.46 4.83
N ASP A 9 -4.74 -10.60 5.45
CA ASP A 9 -5.12 -10.67 6.86
C ASP A 9 -3.96 -10.23 7.77
N GLN A 10 -2.72 -10.64 7.44
CA GLN A 10 -1.53 -10.19 8.16
C GLN A 10 -1.33 -8.68 8.05
N ILE A 11 -1.38 -8.10 6.84
CA ILE A 11 -1.24 -6.66 6.62
C ILE A 11 -2.28 -5.90 7.43
N ARG A 12 -3.52 -6.38 7.44
CA ARG A 12 -4.60 -5.76 8.22
C ARG A 12 -4.33 -5.78 9.72
N ALA A 13 -3.88 -6.91 10.26
CA ALA A 13 -3.52 -7.01 11.67
C ALA A 13 -2.38 -6.05 12.03
N GLU A 14 -1.33 -5.97 11.21
CA GLU A 14 -0.21 -5.03 11.42
C GLU A 14 -0.66 -3.56 11.35
N GLN A 15 -1.60 -3.22 10.46
CA GLN A 15 -2.17 -1.87 10.39
C GLN A 15 -2.95 -1.52 11.67
N GLU A 16 -3.79 -2.44 12.17
CA GLU A 16 -4.56 -2.25 13.40
C GLU A 16 -3.64 -2.05 14.62
N ASP A 17 -2.58 -2.85 14.72
CA ASP A 17 -1.57 -2.72 15.79
C ASP A 17 -0.81 -1.39 15.73
N LEU A 18 -0.44 -0.92 14.53
CA LEU A 18 0.24 0.37 14.38
C LEU A 18 -0.69 1.54 14.70
N LEU A 19 -1.96 1.48 14.29
CA LEU A 19 -2.95 2.49 14.63
C LEU A 19 -3.15 2.58 16.15
N ALA A 20 -3.19 1.45 16.85
CA ALA A 20 -3.21 1.43 18.32
C ALA A 20 -1.93 2.04 18.91
N THR A 21 -0.78 1.76 18.29
CA THR A 21 0.52 2.28 18.71
C THR A 21 0.65 3.79 18.52
N VAL A 22 0.08 4.37 17.45
CA VAL A 22 0.09 5.82 17.18
C VAL A 22 -0.44 6.60 18.39
N ALA A 23 -1.55 6.13 19.00
CA ALA A 23 -2.12 6.78 20.17
C ALA A 23 -1.18 6.78 21.39
N LEU A 24 -0.29 5.79 21.49
CA LEU A 24 0.67 5.65 22.59
C LEU A 24 1.96 6.46 22.37
N VAL A 25 2.30 6.78 21.11
CA VAL A 25 3.56 7.42 20.76
C VAL A 25 3.39 8.81 20.13
N VAL A 26 2.20 9.41 20.20
CA VAL A 26 1.87 10.67 19.51
C VAL A 26 2.82 11.82 19.86
N ASP A 27 3.25 11.93 21.13
CA ASP A 27 4.19 12.96 21.61
C ASP A 27 5.65 12.48 21.64
N SER A 28 5.94 11.32 21.03
CA SER A 28 7.27 10.71 20.99
C SER A 28 7.96 10.96 19.66
N PRO A 29 9.31 11.08 19.63
CA PRO A 29 10.08 11.13 18.38
C PRO A 29 9.94 9.87 17.51
N LEU A 30 9.26 8.83 17.99
CA LEU A 30 8.94 7.62 17.21
C LEU A 30 7.73 7.78 16.28
N ILE A 31 6.92 8.84 16.46
CA ILE A 31 5.67 9.04 15.73
C ILE A 31 5.86 9.03 14.21
N ASP A 32 6.91 9.67 13.70
CA ASP A 32 7.22 9.73 12.27
C ASP A 32 7.54 8.34 11.69
N ARG A 33 8.21 7.49 12.48
CA ARG A 33 8.54 6.12 12.04
C ARG A 33 7.30 5.23 12.01
N VAL A 34 6.44 5.36 13.03
CA VAL A 34 5.18 4.61 13.11
C VAL A 34 4.26 5.03 11.98
N TRP A 35 4.14 6.32 11.70
CA TRP A 35 3.37 6.82 10.56
C TRP A 35 3.94 6.36 9.23
N GLY A 36 5.26 6.44 9.03
CA GLY A 36 5.91 5.94 7.81
C GLY A 36 5.57 4.47 7.55
N ARG A 37 5.74 3.61 8.57
CA ARG A 37 5.42 2.18 8.44
C ARG A 37 3.93 1.92 8.19
N LEU A 38 3.04 2.68 8.83
CA LEU A 38 1.60 2.55 8.62
C LEU A 38 1.23 2.91 7.17
N VAL A 39 1.84 3.96 6.62
CA VAL A 39 1.63 4.34 5.22
C VAL A 39 2.15 3.26 4.26
N ASP A 40 3.33 2.68 4.52
CA ASP A 40 3.86 1.58 3.72
C ASP A 40 2.89 0.39 3.69
N LEU A 41 2.36 -0.01 4.84
CA LEU A 41 1.40 -1.10 4.94
C LEU A 41 0.06 -0.79 4.28
N LEU A 42 -0.40 0.45 4.31
CA LEU A 42 -1.61 0.87 3.58
C LEU A 42 -1.41 0.72 2.07
N VAL A 43 -0.26 1.15 1.55
CA VAL A 43 0.07 0.99 0.13
C VAL A 43 0.21 -0.49 -0.23
N GLU A 44 0.88 -1.29 0.61
CA GLU A 44 1.01 -2.74 0.42
C GLU A 44 -0.36 -3.43 0.36
N GLY A 45 -1.28 -3.07 1.27
CA GLY A 45 -2.65 -3.57 1.27
C GLY A 45 -3.39 -3.26 -0.02
N LEU A 46 -3.27 -2.03 -0.55
CA LEU A 46 -3.90 -1.65 -1.82
C LEU A 46 -3.35 -2.47 -3.01
N PHE A 47 -2.05 -2.79 -3.02
CA PHE A 47 -1.48 -3.66 -4.06
C PHE A 47 -1.97 -5.10 -3.94
N VAL A 48 -2.03 -5.65 -2.73
CA VAL A 48 -2.52 -7.02 -2.48
C VAL A 48 -3.99 -7.14 -2.88
N ASP A 49 -4.81 -6.13 -2.60
CA ASP A 49 -6.22 -6.09 -2.98
C ASP A 49 -6.39 -6.14 -4.51
N LEU A 50 -5.69 -5.27 -5.25
CA LEU A 50 -5.74 -5.27 -6.72
C LEU A 50 -5.25 -6.59 -7.32
N ARG A 51 -4.18 -7.16 -6.77
CA ARG A 51 -3.66 -8.46 -7.21
C ARG A 51 -4.67 -9.57 -6.95
N THR A 52 -5.32 -9.54 -5.79
CA THR A 52 -6.35 -10.52 -5.42
C THR A 52 -7.51 -10.46 -6.41
N GLU A 53 -8.03 -9.26 -6.68
CA GLU A 53 -9.12 -9.05 -7.65
C GLU A 53 -8.77 -9.57 -9.05
N TYR A 54 -7.53 -9.39 -9.50
CA TYR A 54 -7.04 -9.98 -10.74
C TYR A 54 -6.98 -11.52 -10.68
N LEU A 55 -6.43 -12.09 -9.61
CA LEU A 55 -6.28 -13.54 -9.45
C LEU A 55 -7.62 -14.29 -9.34
N VAL A 56 -8.63 -13.67 -8.73
CA VAL A 56 -9.98 -14.25 -8.65
C VAL A 56 -10.83 -13.97 -9.90
N GLY A 57 -10.27 -13.26 -10.88
CA GLY A 57 -10.92 -12.97 -12.16
C GLY A 57 -11.96 -11.83 -12.11
N THR A 58 -12.00 -11.05 -11.03
CA THR A 58 -12.83 -9.85 -10.92
C THR A 58 -12.30 -8.73 -11.82
N LEU A 59 -10.98 -8.60 -11.92
CA LEU A 59 -10.31 -7.71 -12.86
C LEU A 59 -9.70 -8.50 -14.00
N ASP A 60 -9.90 -8.05 -15.24
CA ASP A 60 -9.08 -8.51 -16.35
C ASP A 60 -7.69 -7.86 -16.31
N ARG A 61 -6.79 -8.33 -17.18
CA ARG A 61 -5.41 -7.83 -17.22
C ARG A 61 -5.31 -6.34 -17.52
N VAL A 62 -6.16 -5.82 -18.41
CA VAL A 62 -6.11 -4.41 -18.83
C VAL A 62 -6.58 -3.52 -17.67
N ALA A 63 -7.67 -3.90 -17.03
CA ALA A 63 -8.21 -3.22 -15.86
C ALA A 63 -7.23 -3.27 -14.67
N TYR A 64 -6.59 -4.40 -14.43
CA TYR A 64 -5.57 -4.55 -13.39
C TYR A 64 -4.38 -3.60 -13.61
N VAL A 65 -3.83 -3.53 -14.82
CA VAL A 65 -2.72 -2.63 -15.14
C VAL A 65 -3.12 -1.16 -14.99
N ALA A 66 -4.32 -0.79 -15.46
CA ALA A 66 -4.82 0.58 -15.31
C ALA A 66 -5.01 0.96 -13.83
N ALA A 67 -5.51 0.04 -13.00
CA ALA A 67 -5.68 0.27 -11.57
C ALA A 67 -4.33 0.42 -10.83
N LEU A 68 -3.31 -0.35 -11.22
CA LEU A 68 -1.95 -0.20 -10.70
C LEU A 68 -1.34 1.15 -11.07
N ASP A 69 -1.54 1.60 -12.31
CA ASP A 69 -1.04 2.90 -12.77
C ASP A 69 -1.70 4.05 -12.01
N ASP A 70 -3.03 4.01 -11.84
CA ASP A 70 -3.76 5.00 -11.03
C ASP A 70 -3.31 4.99 -9.56
N LEU A 71 -3.07 3.80 -8.98
CA LEU A 71 -2.50 3.70 -7.63
C LEU A 71 -1.12 4.36 -7.55
N ALA A 72 -0.22 4.07 -8.50
CA ALA A 72 1.10 4.67 -8.56
C ALA A 72 1.04 6.20 -8.69
N ILE A 73 0.16 6.73 -9.55
CA ILE A 73 -0.08 8.17 -9.71
C ILE A 73 -0.55 8.80 -8.40
N ARG A 74 -1.50 8.17 -7.69
CA ARG A 74 -2.00 8.66 -6.41
C ARG A 74 -0.90 8.68 -5.35
N CYS A 75 -0.15 7.59 -5.20
CA CYS A 75 0.99 7.51 -4.28
C CYS A 75 2.04 8.57 -4.62
N HIS A 76 2.32 8.80 -5.90
CA HIS A 76 3.23 9.85 -6.34
C HIS A 76 2.74 11.24 -5.94
N ARG A 77 1.46 11.56 -6.21
CA ARG A 77 0.86 12.89 -5.92
C ARG A 77 0.97 13.28 -4.45
N VAL A 78 0.93 12.30 -3.54
CA VAL A 78 1.07 12.53 -2.10
C VAL A 78 2.50 12.35 -1.58
N GLY A 79 3.48 12.18 -2.48
CA GLY A 79 4.90 12.10 -2.14
C GLY A 79 5.38 10.73 -1.64
N LEU A 80 4.57 9.68 -1.78
CA LEU A 80 4.92 8.32 -1.32
C LEU A 80 5.80 7.54 -2.29
N LEU A 81 5.80 7.92 -3.57
CA LEU A 81 6.69 7.35 -4.57
C LEU A 81 7.52 8.45 -5.22
N PRO A 82 8.86 8.35 -5.23
CA PRO A 82 9.67 9.23 -6.04
C PRO A 82 9.31 9.01 -7.51
N PHE A 83 9.23 10.07 -8.32
CA PHE A 83 9.24 9.90 -9.77
C PHE A 83 10.48 9.07 -10.14
N PRO A 84 10.40 8.11 -11.08
CA PRO A 84 11.59 7.77 -11.82
C PRO A 84 12.05 9.10 -12.45
N SER A 85 13.14 9.67 -11.93
CA SER A 85 13.95 10.56 -12.72
C SER A 85 14.24 9.75 -13.98
N LEU A 86 13.66 10.15 -15.10
CA LEU A 86 14.03 9.62 -16.41
C LEU A 86 15.55 9.70 -16.39
N ARG A 87 16.23 8.55 -16.28
CA ARG A 87 17.67 8.50 -16.43
C ARG A 87 17.90 8.99 -17.86
N THR A 88 18.22 10.26 -17.99
CA THR A 88 18.84 10.84 -19.17
C THR A 88 20.14 10.06 -19.33
N ARG A 89 20.07 8.99 -20.14
CA ARG A 89 21.25 8.40 -20.75
C ARG A 89 21.79 9.47 -21.69
N SER A 90 22.72 10.27 -21.18
CA SER A 90 23.73 10.92 -21.99
C SER A 90 24.74 9.89 -22.47
#